data_AF-A0A820DVW3-F1
#
_entry.id   AF-A0A820DVW3-F1
#
_cell.length_a   1.000
_cell.length_b   1.000
_cell.length_c   1.000
_cell.angle_alpha   90.00
_cell.angle_beta   90.00
_cell.angle_gamma   90.00
#
_symmetry.space_group_name_H-M   'P 1'
#
loop_
_entity.id
_entity.type
_entity.pdbx_description
1 polymer ?
#
loop_
_entity_poly.entity_id
_entity_poly.type
_entity_poly.pdbx_seq_one_letter_code
_entity_poly.pdbx_strand_id
1 'polypeptide(L)'
;MSVINLASFQQEALLQHNYYRQQLHCTGAMVLNASISTTAQNYAQYLAANNIFNHSQTPGLGENLWMESSSAALTSVNGSVPTIAWYSEISSYNYSNPGFSSATGHFTQVVWSDSVQLGIGIALTSNNLAAYVVANYYPPGNYLGQFATKVPPLCTSTTTFVTTTSAGNTTNAGSTTNAGSTTNAGSTNSSGSTTSAGTTTNAGSTTSVGGSTNGGTTVSFSASNNTAVSPSYHRYYSLLTVITLCTQFYQIVY
;
A
#
# COMPACT_ATOMS: atom_id res chain seq x y z
N MET A 1 -14.80 -25.76 -8.78
CA MET A 1 -14.70 -24.51 -9.59
C MET A 1 -14.28 -23.41 -8.64
N SER A 2 -13.09 -22.82 -8.84
CA SER A 2 -12.76 -21.55 -8.22
C SER A 2 -13.72 -20.52 -8.79
N VAL A 3 -14.60 -19.99 -7.96
CA VAL A 3 -15.49 -18.90 -8.37
C VAL A 3 -14.82 -17.65 -7.84
N ILE A 4 -14.06 -16.96 -8.69
CA ILE A 4 -13.64 -15.60 -8.37
C ILE A 4 -14.93 -14.80 -8.18
N ASN A 5 -15.13 -14.27 -6.98
CA ASN A 5 -16.22 -13.34 -6.74
C ASN A 5 -15.84 -12.01 -7.38
N LEU A 6 -16.31 -11.79 -8.61
CA LEU A 6 -15.97 -10.63 -9.42
C LEU A 6 -16.33 -9.31 -8.71
N ALA A 7 -17.46 -9.26 -8.01
CA ALA A 7 -17.87 -8.05 -7.29
C ALA A 7 -16.91 -7.72 -6.14
N SER A 8 -16.52 -8.73 -5.35
CA SER A 8 -15.51 -8.54 -4.30
C SER A 8 -14.16 -8.12 -4.87
N PHE A 9 -13.71 -8.76 -5.94
CA PHE A 9 -12.46 -8.41 -6.63
C PHE A 9 -12.46 -6.96 -7.13
N GLN A 10 -13.55 -6.54 -7.79
CA GLN A 10 -13.70 -5.17 -8.27
C GLN A 10 -13.67 -4.15 -7.13
N GLN A 11 -14.35 -4.46 -6.02
CA GLN A 11 -14.38 -3.59 -4.86
C GLN A 11 -13.01 -3.48 -4.18
N GLU A 12 -12.29 -4.59 -4.01
CA GLU A 12 -10.93 -4.62 -3.47
C GLU A 12 -9.97 -3.77 -4.31
N ALA A 13 -10.03 -3.90 -5.63
CA ALA A 13 -9.24 -3.10 -6.55
C ALA A 13 -9.57 -1.60 -6.45
N LEU A 14 -10.87 -1.24 -6.42
CA LEU A 14 -11.29 0.16 -6.27
C LEU A 14 -10.80 0.77 -4.95
N LEU A 15 -10.95 0.03 -3.84
CA LEU A 15 -10.50 0.47 -2.53
C LEU A 15 -8.98 0.69 -2.51
N GLN A 16 -8.21 -0.21 -3.12
CA GLN A 16 -6.76 -0.07 -3.20
C GLN A 16 -6.33 1.12 -4.07
N HIS A 17 -6.98 1.35 -5.21
CA HIS A 17 -6.74 2.56 -6.03
C HIS A 17 -7.02 3.82 -5.21
N ASN A 18 -8.18 3.87 -4.54
CA ASN A 18 -8.60 5.03 -3.77
C ASN A 18 -7.74 5.27 -2.53
N TYR A 19 -7.19 4.23 -1.91
CA TYR A 19 -6.18 4.36 -0.85
C TYR A 19 -4.97 5.14 -1.36
N TYR A 20 -4.35 4.70 -2.46
CA TYR A 20 -3.19 5.41 -3.01
C TYR A 20 -3.52 6.83 -3.43
N ARG A 21 -4.63 7.01 -4.14
CA ARG A 21 -5.05 8.32 -4.64
C ARG A 21 -5.31 9.31 -3.52
N GLN A 22 -6.14 8.96 -2.55
CA GLN A 22 -6.57 9.91 -1.52
C GLN A 22 -5.54 10.04 -0.41
N GLN A 23 -5.00 8.92 0.07
CA GLN A 23 -4.15 8.92 1.28
C GLN A 23 -2.71 9.26 0.96
N LEU A 24 -2.20 8.85 -0.21
CA LEU A 24 -0.80 9.07 -0.56
C LEU A 24 -0.60 10.21 -1.54
N HIS A 25 -1.54 10.49 -2.45
CA HIS A 25 -1.38 11.49 -3.52
C HIS A 25 -2.37 12.65 -3.47
N CYS A 26 -3.23 12.71 -2.45
CA CYS A 26 -4.16 13.80 -2.21
C CYS A 26 -5.03 14.14 -3.44
N THR A 27 -5.37 13.11 -4.23
CA THR A 27 -6.18 13.24 -5.44
C THR A 27 -7.54 12.57 -5.27
N GLY A 28 -8.48 12.96 -6.12
CA GLY A 28 -9.89 12.54 -6.03
C GLY A 28 -10.06 11.02 -6.16
N ALA A 29 -11.10 10.50 -5.50
CA ALA A 29 -11.51 9.10 -5.63
C ALA A 29 -11.94 8.77 -7.06
N MET A 30 -11.74 7.51 -7.47
CA MET A 30 -12.48 6.92 -8.57
C MET A 30 -13.76 6.25 -8.05
N VAL A 31 -14.71 6.04 -8.95
CA VAL A 31 -15.88 5.16 -8.74
C VAL A 31 -15.86 4.01 -9.74
N LEU A 32 -16.38 2.85 -9.35
CA LEU A 32 -16.58 1.75 -10.30
C LEU A 32 -17.67 2.12 -11.32
N ASN A 33 -17.40 1.86 -12.60
CA ASN A 33 -18.36 1.97 -13.68
C ASN A 33 -18.67 0.56 -14.22
N ALA A 34 -19.95 0.18 -14.23
CA ALA A 34 -20.39 -1.16 -14.64
C ALA A 34 -20.13 -1.45 -16.12
N SER A 35 -20.34 -0.48 -17.01
CA SER A 35 -20.08 -0.64 -18.44
C SER A 35 -18.59 -0.79 -18.74
N ILE A 36 -17.74 0.05 -18.13
CA ILE A 36 -16.28 -0.06 -18.26
C ILE A 36 -15.79 -1.39 -17.65
N SER A 37 -16.36 -1.82 -16.53
CA SER A 37 -16.02 -3.12 -15.91
C SER A 37 -16.41 -4.29 -16.81
N THR A 38 -17.51 -4.19 -17.54
CA THR A 38 -17.93 -5.20 -18.53
C THR A 38 -16.92 -5.27 -19.68
N THR A 39 -16.48 -4.11 -20.20
CA THR A 39 -15.41 -4.04 -21.20
C THR A 39 -14.12 -4.70 -20.72
N ALA A 40 -13.65 -4.33 -19.53
CA ALA A 40 -12.45 -4.90 -18.92
C ALA A 40 -12.57 -6.41 -18.71
N GLN A 41 -13.73 -6.88 -18.25
CA GLN A 41 -14.01 -8.30 -18.01
C GLN A 41 -14.02 -9.12 -19.30
N ASN A 42 -14.64 -8.62 -20.36
CA ASN A 42 -14.64 -9.28 -21.67
C ASN A 42 -13.21 -9.38 -22.21
N TYR A 43 -12.40 -8.33 -22.05
CA TYR A 43 -11.03 -8.36 -22.53
C TYR A 43 -10.15 -9.30 -21.69
N ALA A 44 -10.30 -9.32 -20.36
CA ALA A 44 -9.59 -10.28 -19.51
C ALA A 44 -9.88 -11.73 -19.93
N GLN A 45 -11.15 -12.06 -20.24
CA GLN A 45 -11.54 -13.37 -20.76
C GLN A 45 -10.88 -13.67 -22.12
N TYR A 46 -10.82 -12.69 -23.01
CA TYR A 46 -10.13 -12.83 -24.29
C TYR A 46 -8.63 -13.12 -24.12
N LEU A 47 -7.93 -12.38 -23.24
CA LEU A 47 -6.52 -12.62 -22.93
C LEU A 47 -6.29 -14.03 -22.39
N ALA A 48 -7.10 -14.45 -21.41
CA ALA A 48 -7.00 -15.77 -20.79
C ALA A 48 -7.33 -16.92 -21.75
N ALA A 49 -8.31 -16.75 -22.63
CA ALA A 49 -8.70 -17.77 -23.61
C ALA A 49 -7.64 -17.98 -24.70
N ASN A 50 -6.90 -16.92 -25.05
CA ASN A 50 -5.90 -16.94 -26.11
C ASN A 50 -4.46 -17.03 -25.60
N ASN A 51 -4.24 -16.97 -24.27
CA ASN A 51 -2.93 -16.97 -23.64
C ASN A 51 -2.01 -15.86 -24.19
N ILE A 52 -2.55 -14.65 -24.33
CA ILE A 52 -1.85 -13.46 -24.84
C ILE A 52 -1.87 -12.34 -23.80
N PHE A 53 -0.87 -11.45 -23.85
CA PHE A 53 -0.72 -10.34 -22.93
C PHE A 53 -0.39 -9.05 -23.71
N ASN A 54 -1.44 -8.42 -24.23
CA ASN A 54 -1.34 -7.21 -25.04
C ASN A 54 -2.51 -6.27 -24.73
N HIS A 55 -2.30 -4.97 -24.99
CA HIS A 55 -3.33 -3.96 -24.77
C HIS A 55 -4.51 -4.08 -25.74
N SER A 56 -5.72 -3.78 -25.25
CA SER A 56 -6.96 -3.83 -26.05
C SER A 56 -7.06 -2.73 -27.09
N GLN A 57 -6.42 -1.59 -26.81
CA GLN A 57 -6.58 -0.34 -27.56
C GLN A 57 -8.04 0.15 -27.61
N THR A 58 -8.83 -0.18 -26.57
CA THR A 58 -10.24 0.25 -26.50
C THR A 58 -10.33 1.78 -26.58
N PRO A 59 -11.02 2.35 -27.59
CA PRO A 59 -11.05 3.80 -27.79
C PRO A 59 -11.63 4.54 -26.58
N GLY A 60 -10.95 5.61 -26.17
CA GLY A 60 -11.42 6.50 -25.10
C GLY A 60 -11.24 5.98 -23.68
N LEU A 61 -10.54 4.86 -23.47
CA LEU A 61 -10.21 4.33 -22.16
C LEU A 61 -8.70 4.22 -21.96
N GLY A 62 -8.23 4.52 -20.75
CA GLY A 62 -6.90 4.13 -20.31
C GLY A 62 -6.89 2.64 -19.97
N GLU A 63 -5.71 2.03 -19.88
CA GLU A 63 -5.61 0.60 -19.60
C GLU A 63 -4.34 0.24 -18.83
N ASN A 64 -4.50 -0.57 -17.78
CA ASN A 64 -3.44 -1.32 -17.14
C ASN A 64 -3.73 -2.82 -17.26
N LEU A 65 -2.69 -3.60 -17.51
CA LEU A 65 -2.75 -5.06 -17.56
C LEU A 65 -1.90 -5.66 -16.46
N TRP A 66 -2.35 -6.79 -15.91
CA TRP A 66 -1.58 -7.57 -14.96
C TRP A 66 -1.83 -9.05 -15.19
N MET A 67 -0.81 -9.87 -14.98
CA MET A 67 -0.90 -11.32 -15.08
C MET A 67 -0.07 -11.98 -13.99
N GLU A 68 -0.60 -13.06 -13.44
CA GLU A 68 0.16 -14.02 -12.65
C GLU A 68 0.02 -15.41 -13.24
N SER A 69 1.03 -16.24 -13.04
CA SER A 69 1.00 -17.66 -13.36
C SER A 69 1.54 -18.47 -12.21
N SER A 70 1.08 -19.71 -12.10
CA SER A 70 1.40 -20.63 -11.01
C SER A 70 1.46 -22.06 -11.53
N SER A 71 2.35 -22.87 -10.94
CA SER A 71 2.40 -24.31 -11.19
C SER A 71 1.26 -25.09 -10.52
N ALA A 72 0.54 -24.45 -9.59
CA ALA A 72 -0.66 -24.96 -8.94
C ALA A 72 -1.88 -24.12 -9.32
N ALA A 73 -3.05 -24.75 -9.38
CA ALA A 73 -4.29 -24.07 -9.72
C ALA A 73 -4.55 -22.89 -8.76
N LEU A 74 -4.72 -21.70 -9.34
CA LEU A 74 -5.16 -20.51 -8.65
C LEU A 74 -6.60 -20.71 -8.17
N THR A 75 -6.81 -20.59 -6.86
CA THR A 75 -8.14 -20.75 -6.25
C THR A 75 -8.82 -19.42 -5.96
N SER A 76 -8.05 -18.34 -5.87
CA SER A 76 -8.51 -16.98 -5.60
C SER A 76 -7.45 -15.98 -6.01
N VAL A 77 -7.87 -14.80 -6.44
CA VAL A 77 -6.99 -13.65 -6.69
C VAL A 77 -7.61 -12.46 -5.97
N ASN A 78 -6.83 -11.75 -5.15
CA ASN A 78 -7.29 -10.56 -4.45
C ASN A 78 -7.17 -9.32 -5.35
N GLY A 79 -8.22 -8.51 -5.44
CA GLY A 79 -8.27 -7.35 -6.33
C GLY A 79 -7.27 -6.24 -6.01
N SER A 80 -6.74 -6.20 -4.78
CA SER A 80 -5.69 -5.25 -4.40
C SER A 80 -4.34 -5.58 -5.03
N VAL A 81 -4.04 -6.86 -5.31
CA VAL A 81 -2.71 -7.31 -5.76
C VAL A 81 -2.27 -6.67 -7.08
N PRO A 82 -3.08 -6.66 -8.15
CA PRO A 82 -2.73 -5.97 -9.39
C PRO A 82 -2.46 -4.47 -9.17
N THR A 83 -3.27 -3.83 -8.32
CA THR A 83 -3.15 -2.40 -8.03
C THR A 83 -1.86 -2.09 -7.27
N ILE A 84 -1.47 -2.93 -6.31
CA ILE A 84 -0.21 -2.81 -5.56
C ILE A 84 0.98 -2.94 -6.52
N ALA A 85 0.94 -3.92 -7.42
CA ALA A 85 1.99 -4.14 -8.42
C ALA A 85 2.15 -2.92 -9.34
N TRP A 86 1.06 -2.42 -9.92
CA TRP A 86 1.07 -1.21 -10.75
C TRP A 86 1.58 0.01 -9.99
N TYR A 87 1.16 0.20 -8.74
CA TYR A 87 1.60 1.34 -7.93
C TYR A 87 3.09 1.28 -7.56
N SER A 88 3.67 0.08 -7.40
CA SER A 88 5.07 -0.10 -6.99
C SER A 88 6.09 0.55 -7.94
N GLU A 89 5.69 0.79 -9.18
CA GLU A 89 6.46 1.53 -10.19
C GLU A 89 6.76 2.99 -9.79
N ILE A 90 6.06 3.55 -8.79
CA ILE A 90 6.38 4.86 -8.19
C ILE A 90 7.86 4.97 -7.81
N SER A 91 8.48 3.86 -7.39
CA SER A 91 9.91 3.78 -7.06
C SER A 91 10.84 4.18 -8.20
N SER A 92 10.37 4.08 -9.45
CA SER A 92 11.11 4.44 -10.66
C SER A 92 10.66 5.78 -11.27
N TYR A 93 9.63 6.42 -10.72
CA TYR A 93 9.09 7.65 -11.28
C TYR A 93 9.88 8.89 -10.84
N ASN A 94 10.41 9.64 -11.80
CA ASN A 94 11.16 10.86 -11.54
C ASN A 94 10.24 12.09 -11.64
N TYR A 95 9.79 12.60 -10.50
CA TYR A 95 8.99 13.82 -10.43
C TYR A 95 9.71 15.09 -10.92
N SER A 96 11.04 15.12 -10.93
CA SER A 96 11.83 16.23 -11.49
C SER A 96 11.94 16.19 -13.02
N ASN A 97 11.63 15.03 -13.63
CA ASN A 97 11.56 14.87 -15.08
C ASN A 97 10.29 14.07 -15.46
N PRO A 98 9.10 14.66 -15.27
CA PRO A 98 7.84 13.94 -15.38
C PRO A 98 7.56 13.56 -16.84
N GLY A 99 7.17 12.31 -17.07
CA GLY A 99 6.86 11.84 -18.41
C GLY A 99 6.44 10.38 -18.44
N PHE A 100 6.16 9.88 -19.64
CA PHE A 100 5.91 8.47 -19.86
C PHE A 100 7.22 7.68 -19.82
N SER A 101 7.18 6.51 -19.18
CA SER A 101 8.16 5.45 -19.38
C SER A 101 7.44 4.11 -19.33
N SER A 102 7.99 3.09 -19.98
CA SER A 102 7.46 1.72 -19.90
C SER A 102 7.56 1.13 -18.49
N ALA A 103 8.39 1.70 -17.62
CA ALA A 103 8.58 1.24 -16.24
C ALA A 103 7.64 1.93 -15.23
N THR A 104 6.90 2.97 -15.65
CA THR A 104 6.07 3.80 -14.75
C THR A 104 4.66 4.05 -15.24
N GLY A 105 4.33 3.56 -16.43
CA GLY A 105 3.05 3.83 -17.09
C GLY A 105 1.84 3.31 -16.31
N HIS A 106 1.99 2.21 -15.57
CA HIS A 106 0.89 1.68 -14.78
C HIS A 106 0.67 2.54 -13.53
N PHE A 107 1.75 2.90 -12.82
CA PHE A 107 1.67 3.81 -11.67
C PHE A 107 1.03 5.13 -12.05
N THR A 108 1.49 5.78 -13.13
CA THR A 108 0.98 7.10 -13.53
C THR A 108 -0.50 7.05 -13.86
N GLN A 109 -1.00 5.94 -14.42
CA GLN A 109 -2.42 5.74 -14.67
C GLN A 109 -3.22 5.53 -13.37
N VAL A 110 -2.71 4.77 -12.39
CA VAL A 110 -3.38 4.57 -11.08
C VAL A 110 -3.64 5.90 -10.39
N VAL A 111 -2.66 6.81 -10.39
CA VAL A 111 -2.75 8.11 -9.70
C VAL A 111 -3.16 9.27 -10.60
N TRP A 112 -3.49 9.02 -11.87
CA TRP A 112 -3.84 10.08 -12.83
C TRP A 112 -5.03 10.91 -12.34
N SER A 113 -4.83 12.20 -12.10
CA SER A 113 -5.80 13.04 -11.37
C SER A 113 -7.17 13.11 -12.05
N ASP A 114 -7.19 13.09 -13.39
CA ASP A 114 -8.42 13.27 -14.16
C ASP A 114 -9.19 11.97 -14.37
N SER A 115 -8.58 10.80 -14.14
CA SER A 115 -9.29 9.52 -14.23
C SER A 115 -10.21 9.39 -13.01
N VAL A 116 -11.52 9.40 -13.24
CA VAL A 116 -12.57 9.42 -12.19
C VAL A 116 -13.41 8.14 -12.16
N GLN A 117 -13.34 7.33 -13.20
CA GLN A 117 -14.04 6.05 -13.28
C GLN A 117 -13.05 4.91 -13.54
N LEU A 118 -13.24 3.83 -12.79
CA LEU A 118 -12.53 2.56 -12.94
C LEU A 118 -13.52 1.51 -13.44
N GLY A 119 -13.09 0.70 -14.40
CA GLY A 119 -13.68 -0.63 -14.58
C GLY A 119 -12.57 -1.66 -14.55
N ILE A 120 -12.81 -2.80 -13.90
CA ILE A 120 -11.79 -3.84 -13.77
C ILE A 120 -12.41 -5.22 -13.92
N GLY A 121 -11.68 -6.10 -14.59
CA GLY A 121 -12.10 -7.46 -14.86
C GLY A 121 -10.95 -8.45 -14.67
N ILE A 122 -11.30 -9.70 -14.41
CA ILE A 122 -10.35 -10.78 -14.18
C ILE A 122 -10.84 -12.08 -14.83
N ALA A 123 -9.93 -12.83 -15.45
CA ALA A 123 -10.22 -14.16 -15.95
C ALA A 123 -9.07 -15.12 -15.68
N LEU A 124 -9.41 -16.36 -15.36
CA LEU A 124 -8.46 -17.47 -15.27
C LEU A 124 -8.39 -18.20 -16.61
N THR A 125 -7.22 -18.76 -16.93
CA THR A 125 -7.10 -19.76 -17.99
C THR A 125 -7.93 -21.00 -17.67
N SER A 126 -8.26 -21.82 -18.68
CA SER A 126 -9.12 -23.01 -18.50
C SER A 126 -8.56 -24.04 -17.50
N ASN A 127 -7.25 -24.08 -17.32
CA ASN A 127 -6.55 -24.92 -16.35
C ASN A 127 -6.33 -24.23 -14.98
N ASN A 128 -6.81 -22.99 -14.81
CA ASN A 128 -6.61 -22.13 -13.64
C ASN A 128 -5.14 -21.89 -13.27
N LEU A 129 -4.19 -22.03 -14.20
CA LEU A 129 -2.76 -21.83 -13.93
C LEU A 129 -2.30 -20.39 -14.15
N ALA A 130 -3.12 -19.53 -14.76
CA ALA A 130 -2.82 -18.12 -14.88
C ALA A 130 -4.08 -17.26 -14.71
N ALA A 131 -3.91 -16.06 -14.18
CA ALA A 131 -4.94 -15.04 -14.07
C ALA A 131 -4.53 -13.81 -14.88
N TYR A 132 -5.49 -13.26 -15.62
CA TYR A 132 -5.35 -12.04 -16.41
C TYR A 132 -6.29 -10.99 -15.84
N VAL A 133 -5.74 -9.81 -15.55
CA VAL A 133 -6.48 -8.66 -15.02
C VAL A 133 -6.33 -7.49 -15.97
N VAL A 134 -7.46 -6.85 -16.24
CA VAL A 134 -7.56 -5.65 -17.06
C VAL A 134 -8.23 -4.58 -16.22
N ALA A 135 -7.59 -3.43 -16.05
CA ALA A 135 -8.21 -2.23 -15.51
C ALA A 135 -8.32 -1.17 -16.60
N ASN A 136 -9.52 -0.65 -16.82
CA ASN A 136 -9.77 0.47 -17.71
C ASN A 136 -10.16 1.74 -16.94
N TYR A 137 -9.69 2.88 -17.43
CA TYR A 137 -9.81 4.17 -16.75
C TYR A 137 -10.51 5.20 -17.64
N TYR A 138 -11.41 5.99 -17.05
CA TYR A 138 -12.06 7.08 -17.76
C TYR A 138 -12.11 8.38 -16.94
N PRO A 139 -11.77 9.53 -17.54
CA PRO A 139 -10.99 9.70 -18.76
C PRO A 139 -9.63 8.95 -18.77
N PRO A 140 -9.07 8.64 -19.95
CA PRO A 140 -7.75 8.01 -20.06
C PRO A 140 -6.64 8.90 -19.48
N GLY A 141 -5.63 8.28 -18.90
CA GLY A 141 -4.42 8.95 -18.44
C GLY A 141 -3.27 8.89 -19.43
N ASN A 142 -2.06 9.15 -18.93
CA ASN A 142 -0.80 9.02 -19.66
C ASN A 142 -0.68 9.86 -20.94
N TYR A 143 -1.39 10.99 -21.02
CA TYR A 143 -1.24 11.95 -22.11
C TYR A 143 0.13 12.64 -22.05
N LEU A 144 0.87 12.57 -23.15
CA LEU A 144 2.14 13.25 -23.31
C LEU A 144 1.99 14.76 -23.04
N GLY A 145 2.93 15.32 -22.29
CA GLY A 145 2.92 16.73 -21.89
C GLY A 145 2.04 17.07 -20.68
N GLN A 146 1.26 16.12 -20.14
CA GLN A 146 0.36 16.38 -19.00
C GLN A 146 0.82 15.78 -17.68
N PHE A 147 1.87 14.94 -17.67
CA PHE A 147 2.32 14.21 -16.49
C PHE A 147 2.61 15.12 -15.27
N ALA A 148 3.27 16.26 -15.48
CA ALA A 148 3.62 17.19 -14.40
C ALA A 148 2.41 17.71 -13.62
N THR A 149 1.25 17.84 -14.27
CA THR A 149 0.02 18.36 -13.65
C THR A 149 -0.95 17.25 -13.27
N LYS A 150 -0.80 16.05 -13.83
CA LYS A 150 -1.76 14.94 -13.68
C LYS A 150 -1.26 13.77 -12.83
N VAL A 151 0.04 13.72 -12.53
CA VAL A 151 0.65 12.75 -11.62
C VAL A 151 1.09 13.49 -10.34
N PRO A 152 0.19 13.64 -9.35
CA PRO A 152 0.53 14.35 -8.13
C PRO A 152 1.68 13.66 -7.38
N PRO A 153 2.59 14.43 -6.74
CA PRO A 153 3.56 13.86 -5.82
C PRO A 153 2.85 13.27 -4.61
N LEU A 154 3.62 12.62 -3.74
CA LEU A 154 3.09 12.24 -2.43
C LEU A 154 2.58 13.49 -1.70
N CYS A 155 1.47 13.35 -0.98
CA CYS A 155 0.93 14.37 -0.11
C CYS A 155 2.06 14.94 0.75
N THR A 156 2.24 16.26 0.70
CA THR A 156 3.04 16.93 1.71
C THR A 156 2.25 16.82 3.01
N SER A 157 2.64 15.87 3.85
CA SER A 157 2.21 15.89 5.24
C SER A 157 2.83 17.14 5.86
N THR A 158 2.13 18.26 5.80
CA THR A 158 2.28 19.30 6.81
C THR A 158 1.64 18.74 8.07
N THR A 159 2.25 17.69 8.63
CA THR A 159 2.04 17.40 10.02
C THR A 159 2.73 18.55 10.72
N THR A 160 1.96 19.57 11.07
CA THR A 160 2.31 20.43 12.20
C THR A 160 2.34 19.48 13.40
N PHE A 161 3.44 18.75 13.56
CA PHE A 161 3.73 18.03 14.78
C PHE A 161 3.90 19.14 15.81
N VAL A 162 2.83 19.45 16.53
CA VAL A 162 2.95 20.14 17.80
C VAL A 162 3.77 19.19 18.65
N THR A 163 5.06 19.47 18.73
CA THR A 163 5.96 18.69 19.56
C THR A 163 5.56 19.02 20.98
N THR A 164 5.03 18.02 21.68
CA THR A 164 4.78 18.18 23.11
C THR A 164 6.14 18.13 23.81
N THR A 165 6.51 19.19 24.52
CA THR A 165 7.79 19.20 25.26
C THR A 165 7.73 18.28 26.49
N SER A 166 6.54 18.08 27.04
CA SER A 166 6.27 17.14 28.13
C SER A 166 4.81 16.70 28.16
N ALA A 167 4.55 15.39 28.17
CA ALA A 167 3.21 14.83 28.34
C ALA A 167 2.80 14.65 29.82
N GLY A 168 3.79 14.58 30.73
CA GLY A 168 3.57 14.41 32.17
C GLY A 168 3.36 12.95 32.61
N ASN A 169 3.33 12.72 33.92
CA ASN A 169 3.13 11.37 34.48
C ASN A 169 1.62 11.06 34.55
N THR A 170 1.24 9.83 34.24
CA THR A 170 -0.15 9.35 34.34
C THR A 170 -0.19 7.92 34.86
N THR A 171 -1.33 7.41 35.30
CA THR A 171 -1.48 5.98 35.61
C THR A 171 -1.86 5.17 34.37
N ASN A 172 -2.55 5.77 33.40
CA ASN A 172 -2.95 5.13 32.15
C ASN A 172 -3.04 6.17 31.03
N ALA A 173 -2.32 5.94 29.92
CA ALA A 173 -2.32 6.84 28.77
C ALA A 173 -3.50 6.61 27.80
N GLY A 174 -4.19 5.46 27.89
CA GLY A 174 -5.29 5.12 27.00
C GLY A 174 -4.86 4.76 25.57
N SER A 175 -5.82 4.56 24.67
CA SER A 175 -5.55 4.18 23.27
C SER A 175 -5.69 5.37 22.33
N THR A 176 -4.78 5.51 21.37
CA THR A 176 -4.81 6.60 20.35
C THR A 176 -4.42 6.09 18.98
N THR A 177 -4.92 6.68 17.90
CA THR A 177 -4.46 6.34 16.55
C THR A 177 -3.08 6.94 16.22
N ASN A 178 -2.70 8.04 16.86
CA ASN A 178 -1.38 8.66 16.68
C ASN A 178 -0.96 9.36 17.98
N ALA A 179 0.19 8.96 18.53
CA ALA A 179 0.76 9.56 19.74
C ALA A 179 1.53 10.88 19.46
N GLY A 180 1.88 11.17 18.21
CA GLY A 180 2.62 12.37 17.83
C GLY A 180 4.08 12.38 18.29
N SER A 181 4.73 13.54 18.20
CA SER A 181 6.13 13.72 18.64
C SER A 181 6.20 14.35 20.03
N THR A 182 7.02 13.78 20.91
CA THR A 182 7.25 14.31 22.26
C THR A 182 8.72 14.34 22.65
N THR A 183 9.13 15.33 23.44
CA THR A 183 10.48 15.33 24.04
C THR A 183 10.50 14.47 25.31
N ASN A 184 9.48 14.54 26.16
CA ASN A 184 9.39 13.78 27.41
C ASN A 184 8.00 13.19 27.60
N ALA A 185 7.87 11.87 27.48
CA ALA A 185 6.59 11.17 27.65
C ALA A 185 6.12 11.08 29.12
N GLY A 186 7.03 11.22 30.09
CA GLY A 186 6.73 10.99 31.51
C GLY A 186 6.65 9.50 31.87
N SER A 187 6.33 9.19 33.12
CA SER A 187 6.17 7.80 33.59
C SER A 187 4.69 7.39 33.63
N THR A 188 4.41 6.13 33.31
CA THR A 188 3.05 5.56 33.38
C THR A 188 3.03 4.14 33.94
N ASN A 189 1.89 3.64 34.41
CA ASN A 189 1.73 2.21 34.66
C ASN A 189 1.29 1.46 33.40
N SER A 190 0.59 2.14 32.48
CA SER A 190 0.14 1.56 31.21
C SER A 190 0.22 2.58 30.10
N SER A 191 0.97 2.26 29.04
CA SER A 191 1.11 3.13 27.86
C SER A 191 -0.08 3.07 26.91
N GLY A 192 -0.98 2.08 27.08
CA GLY A 192 -2.06 1.79 26.14
C GLY A 192 -1.57 1.46 24.73
N SER A 193 -2.51 1.31 23.79
CA SER A 193 -2.22 0.87 22.41
C SER A 193 -2.29 2.03 21.42
N THR A 194 -1.43 2.02 20.39
CA THR A 194 -1.49 3.01 19.32
C THR A 194 -1.15 2.49 17.93
N THR A 195 -1.82 2.98 16.89
CA THR A 195 -1.45 2.63 15.51
C THR A 195 -0.16 3.32 15.05
N SER A 196 0.27 4.41 15.70
CA SER A 196 1.52 5.11 15.40
C SER A 196 2.09 5.80 16.63
N ALA A 197 3.24 5.32 17.12
CA ALA A 197 3.87 5.82 18.35
C ALA A 197 4.61 7.17 18.17
N GLY A 198 4.87 7.60 16.93
CA GLY A 198 5.58 8.85 16.64
C GLY A 198 7.04 8.87 17.13
N THR A 199 7.61 10.06 17.34
CA THR A 199 9.01 10.21 17.81
C THR A 199 9.05 10.67 19.26
N THR A 200 9.84 10.00 20.09
CA THR A 200 10.00 10.34 21.51
C THR A 200 11.47 10.52 21.87
N THR A 201 11.85 11.64 22.48
CA THR A 201 13.25 11.78 22.96
C THR A 201 13.45 10.98 24.24
N ASN A 202 12.58 11.14 25.24
CA ASN A 202 12.65 10.41 26.51
C ASN A 202 11.30 9.73 26.83
N ALA A 203 11.26 8.40 26.75
CA ALA A 203 10.02 7.63 26.92
C ALA A 203 9.57 7.44 28.38
N GLY A 204 10.43 7.75 29.36
CA GLY A 204 10.14 7.50 30.77
C GLY A 204 10.00 6.01 31.11
N SER A 205 9.44 5.70 32.29
CA SER A 205 9.25 4.32 32.77
C SER A 205 7.80 3.87 32.61
N THR A 206 7.60 2.63 32.17
CA THR A 206 6.28 1.98 32.19
C THR A 206 6.33 0.57 32.78
N THR A 207 5.25 0.15 33.46
CA THR A 207 5.11 -1.24 33.94
C THR A 207 4.35 -2.14 32.95
N SER A 208 3.64 -1.55 31.98
CA SER A 208 2.95 -2.26 30.91
C SER A 208 3.02 -1.49 29.59
N VAL A 209 3.58 -2.12 28.56
CA VAL A 209 3.56 -1.61 27.18
C VAL A 209 2.33 -2.17 26.45
N GLY A 210 1.51 -1.31 25.88
CA GLY A 210 0.46 -1.73 24.94
C GLY A 210 1.02 -1.95 23.53
N GLY A 211 0.16 -2.41 22.62
CA GLY A 211 0.59 -2.77 21.26
C GLY A 211 0.72 -1.56 20.33
N SER A 212 1.65 -1.64 19.37
CA SER A 212 1.70 -0.71 18.26
C SER A 212 1.93 -1.39 16.92
N THR A 213 1.25 -0.90 15.88
CA THR A 213 1.47 -1.32 14.49
C THR A 213 2.63 -0.58 13.83
N ASN A 214 3.08 0.54 14.40
CA ASN A 214 4.26 1.29 13.97
C ASN A 214 4.99 1.89 15.19
N GLY A 215 6.15 1.30 15.52
CA GLY A 215 6.87 1.52 16.77
C GLY A 215 7.56 2.88 16.94
N GLY A 216 7.55 3.75 15.93
CA GLY A 216 8.15 5.08 16.06
C GLY A 216 9.67 5.07 16.31
N THR A 217 10.23 6.18 16.77
CA THR A 217 11.67 6.29 17.12
C THR A 217 11.83 6.84 18.53
N THR A 218 12.61 6.15 19.38
CA THR A 218 12.90 6.59 20.75
C THR A 218 14.40 6.83 20.94
N VAL A 219 14.79 8.01 21.43
CA VAL A 219 16.21 8.39 21.61
C VAL A 219 16.78 7.87 22.94
N SER A 220 16.01 7.93 24.02
CA SER A 220 16.40 7.51 25.36
C SER A 220 15.25 6.81 26.08
N PHE A 221 15.53 5.65 26.68
CA PHE A 221 14.57 4.88 27.46
C PHE A 221 15.14 4.50 28.83
N SER A 222 14.28 4.47 29.85
CA SER A 222 14.57 3.87 31.15
C SER A 222 13.95 2.47 31.17
N ALA A 223 14.72 1.45 31.54
CA ALA A 223 14.30 0.05 31.47
C ALA A 223 13.02 -0.23 32.29
N SER A 224 12.07 -0.92 31.67
CA SER A 224 10.86 -1.44 32.31
C SER A 224 11.11 -2.85 32.86
N ASN A 225 10.64 -3.12 34.09
CA ASN A 225 10.67 -4.44 34.69
C ASN A 225 9.45 -5.28 34.25
N ASN A 226 9.34 -5.68 32.98
CA ASN A 226 8.71 -6.97 32.65
C ASN A 226 8.92 -7.47 31.21
N THR A 227 8.99 -8.79 31.10
CA THR A 227 9.19 -9.61 29.90
C THR A 227 7.98 -9.56 28.95
N ALA A 228 8.20 -9.17 27.70
CA ALA A 228 7.22 -9.37 26.63
C ALA A 228 7.08 -10.87 26.33
N VAL A 229 5.88 -11.42 26.52
CA VAL A 229 5.52 -12.77 26.10
C VAL A 229 4.88 -12.67 24.71
N SER A 230 5.57 -13.17 23.68
CA SER A 230 4.96 -13.44 22.38
C SER A 230 4.23 -14.79 22.43
N PRO A 231 2.97 -14.90 22.00
CA PRO A 231 2.38 -16.20 21.76
C PRO A 231 2.92 -16.74 20.44
N SER A 232 3.65 -17.86 20.56
CA SER A 232 4.16 -18.77 19.54
C SER A 232 5.64 -18.63 19.14
N TYR A 233 6.34 -19.74 19.43
CA TYR A 233 7.75 -20.13 19.25
C TYR A 233 8.80 -19.62 20.25
N HIS A 234 9.20 -20.54 21.13
CA HIS A 234 10.38 -20.47 22.01
C HIS A 234 11.68 -20.27 21.22
N ARG A 235 12.45 -19.24 21.60
CA ARG A 235 13.84 -19.36 22.07
C ARG A 235 14.29 -18.04 22.71
N TYR A 236 14.80 -18.14 23.92
CA TYR A 236 15.39 -17.05 24.71
C TYR A 236 16.65 -16.51 24.03
N TYR A 237 16.77 -15.19 23.87
CA TYR A 237 18.06 -14.49 23.88
C TYR A 237 17.90 -13.12 24.55
N SER A 238 18.69 -12.91 25.61
CA SER A 238 18.80 -11.66 26.35
C SER A 238 19.71 -10.67 25.60
N LEU A 239 19.28 -9.40 25.55
CA LEU A 239 20.03 -8.14 25.65
C LEU A 239 21.47 -8.01 25.08
N LEU A 240 21.66 -6.88 24.37
CA LEU A 240 22.90 -6.32 23.76
C LEU A 240 23.35 -7.05 22.49
N THR A 241 23.35 -6.44 21.30
CA THR A 241 24.49 -5.66 20.76
C THR A 241 24.12 -5.11 19.35
N VAL A 242 24.17 -3.76 19.17
CA VAL A 242 24.71 -3.01 17.99
C VAL A 242 23.97 -3.15 16.63
N ILE A 243 23.24 -2.14 16.13
CA ILE A 243 23.68 -0.95 15.36
C ILE A 243 24.60 -1.28 14.14
N THR A 244 24.07 -1.02 12.94
CA THR A 244 24.79 -0.90 11.64
C THR A 244 25.15 -2.19 10.89
N LEU A 245 24.55 -2.35 9.69
CA LEU A 245 25.17 -2.62 8.37
C LEU A 245 24.00 -2.81 7.38
N CYS A 246 23.66 -1.83 6.56
CA CYS A 246 24.28 -1.50 5.27
C CYS A 246 24.19 -2.64 4.25
N THR A 247 23.37 -2.42 3.20
CA THR A 247 23.46 -2.93 1.82
C THR A 247 23.86 -4.39 1.59
N GLN A 248 22.94 -5.17 1.04
CA GLN A 248 23.07 -5.97 -0.20
C GLN A 248 21.99 -7.06 -0.19
N PHE A 249 21.20 -7.17 -1.26
CA PHE A 249 20.94 -8.46 -1.93
C PHE A 249 20.35 -8.17 -3.31
N TYR A 250 21.27 -8.10 -4.27
CA TYR A 250 21.00 -8.31 -5.69
C TYR A 250 20.85 -9.83 -5.91
N GLN A 251 19.83 -10.21 -6.69
CA GLN A 251 19.83 -11.26 -7.72
C GLN A 251 19.99 -12.76 -7.38
N ILE A 252 19.14 -13.52 -8.10
CA ILE A 252 19.24 -14.91 -8.59
C ILE A 252 18.97 -16.06 -7.61
N VAL A 253 17.89 -16.81 -7.87
CA VAL A 253 17.92 -18.29 -7.96
C VAL A 253 16.88 -18.75 -9.02
N TYR A 254 17.41 -19.37 -10.09
CA TYR A 254 16.85 -20.21 -11.18
C TYR A 254 15.49 -19.93 -11.82
#